data_AF-A0A2E9UUP7-F1
#
_entry.id   AF-A0A2E9UUP7-F1
#
_cell.length_a   1.000
_cell.length_b   1.000
_cell.length_c   1.000
_cell.angle_alpha   90.00
_cell.angle_beta   90.00
_cell.angle_gamma   90.00
#
_symmetry.space_group_name_H-M   'P 1'
#
loop_
_entity.id
_entity.type
_entity.pdbx_description
1 polymer ?
#
loop_
_entity_poly.entity_id
_entity_poly.type
_entity_poly.pdbx_seq_one_letter_code
_entity_poly.pdbx_strand_id
1 'polypeptide(L)'
;MAVVKAKGIKVSNKDMITYVKDLSSSRYNKPSMLQHVESGRLTEIDSLNGALVSEAKALNISVPFNQALVEMVKAKEFALQQLFKEPKVDYEKLERLALQEN
;
A
#
# COMPACT_ATOMS: atom_id res chain seq x y z
N MET A 1 -0.91 3.52 18.57
CA MET A 1 -1.34 4.43 19.66
C MET A 1 -0.25 5.36 20.20
N ALA A 2 1.05 5.04 20.12
CA ALA A 2 2.12 5.91 20.65
C ALA A 2 2.08 7.35 20.11
N VAL A 3 2.00 7.52 18.78
CA VAL A 3 1.92 8.84 18.12
C VAL A 3 0.70 9.64 18.58
N VAL A 4 -0.48 9.01 18.62
CA VAL A 4 -1.74 9.62 19.11
C VAL A 4 -1.57 10.19 20.52
N LYS A 5 -0.96 9.41 21.42
CA LYS A 5 -0.69 9.82 22.80
C LYS A 5 0.28 11.01 22.84
N ALA A 6 1.38 10.94 22.09
CA ALA A 6 2.39 11.99 22.05
C ALA A 6 1.85 13.31 21.46
N LYS A 7 0.91 13.24 20.51
CA LYS A 7 0.22 14.42 19.95
C LYS A 7 -0.93 14.93 20.81
N GLY A 8 -1.25 14.30 21.94
CA GLY A 8 -2.38 14.69 22.79
C GLY A 8 -3.75 14.53 22.13
N ILE A 9 -3.87 13.69 21.10
CA ILE A 9 -5.12 13.49 20.37
C ILE A 9 -6.06 12.62 21.20
N LYS A 10 -7.26 13.14 21.47
CA LYS A 10 -8.32 12.40 22.16
C LYS A 10 -9.09 11.54 21.16
N VAL A 11 -8.96 10.22 21.30
CA VAL A 11 -9.78 9.24 20.58
C VAL A 11 -11.03 8.90 21.39
N SER A 12 -12.19 8.89 20.74
CA SER A 12 -13.49 8.55 21.34
C SER A 12 -13.56 7.08 21.75
N ASN A 13 -12.97 6.19 20.96
CA ASN A 13 -12.89 4.77 21.26
C ASN A 13 -11.55 4.42 21.95
N LYS A 14 -11.64 3.90 23.17
CA LYS A 14 -10.47 3.51 23.97
C LYS A 14 -9.83 2.21 23.50
N ASP A 15 -10.61 1.33 22.85
CA ASP A 15 -10.12 0.05 22.31
C ASP A 15 -10.23 0.01 20.78
N MET A 16 -9.33 0.77 20.15
CA MET A 16 -9.21 0.80 18.69
C MET A 16 -8.84 -0.56 18.08
N ILE A 17 -8.17 -1.44 18.83
CA ILE A 17 -7.72 -2.73 18.30
C ILE A 17 -8.93 -3.64 18.11
N THR A 18 -9.75 -3.80 19.16
CA THR A 18 -10.97 -4.61 19.09
C THR A 18 -11.93 -4.01 18.07
N TYR A 19 -12.11 -2.69 18.07
CA TYR A 19 -12.96 -2.02 17.09
C TYR A 19 -12.56 -2.30 15.63
N VAL A 20 -11.27 -2.21 15.29
CA VAL A 20 -10.80 -2.51 13.93
C VAL A 20 -10.97 -3.98 13.59
N LYS A 21 -10.72 -4.90 14.55
CA LYS A 21 -10.93 -6.34 14.35
C LYS A 21 -12.39 -6.65 14.07
N ASP A 22 -13.31 -6.14 14.89
CA ASP A 22 -14.75 -6.35 14.74
C ASP A 22 -15.26 -5.77 13.43
N LEU A 23 -14.81 -4.56 13.08
CA LEU A 23 -15.18 -3.95 11.80
C LEU A 23 -14.70 -4.81 10.62
N SER A 24 -13.46 -5.31 10.68
CA SER A 24 -12.87 -6.14 9.62
C SER A 24 -13.51 -7.52 9.48
N SER A 25 -14.04 -8.09 10.58
CA SER A 25 -14.71 -9.40 10.57
C SER A 25 -16.21 -9.29 10.23
N SER A 26 -16.83 -8.14 10.52
CA SER A 26 -18.27 -7.94 10.34
C SER A 26 -18.72 -7.91 8.87
N ARG A 27 -17.81 -7.62 7.94
CA ARG A 27 -18.15 -7.41 6.52
C ARG A 27 -17.03 -7.90 5.62
N TYR A 28 -17.38 -8.69 4.61
CA TYR A 28 -16.47 -8.95 3.50
C TYR A 28 -16.52 -7.76 2.54
N ASN A 29 -15.58 -6.81 2.69
CA ASN A 29 -15.42 -5.67 1.79
C ASN A 29 -14.05 -5.70 1.12
N LYS A 30 -13.99 -5.24 -0.13
CA LYS A 30 -12.71 -4.99 -0.81
C LYS A 30 -12.25 -3.57 -0.44
N PRO A 31 -11.13 -3.38 0.29
CA PRO A 31 -10.67 -2.04 0.67
C PRO A 31 -10.31 -1.17 -0.54
N SER A 32 -10.49 0.15 -0.44
CA SER A 32 -10.21 1.14 -1.51
C SER A 32 -8.80 1.01 -2.09
N MET A 33 -7.77 0.91 -1.23
CA MET A 33 -6.40 0.76 -1.71
C MET A 33 -6.18 -0.52 -2.52
N LEU A 34 -6.82 -1.64 -2.15
CA LEU A 34 -6.72 -2.87 -2.94
C LEU A 34 -7.33 -2.68 -4.34
N GLN A 35 -8.47 -1.99 -4.42
CA GLN A 35 -9.09 -1.65 -5.71
C GLN A 35 -8.19 -0.74 -6.57
N HIS A 36 -7.46 0.19 -5.95
CA HIS A 36 -6.50 1.05 -6.66
C HIS A 36 -5.33 0.23 -7.21
N VAL A 37 -4.73 -0.63 -6.38
CA VAL A 37 -3.67 -1.56 -6.78
C VAL A 37 -4.12 -2.42 -7.96
N GLU A 38 -5.27 -3.08 -7.87
CA GLU A 38 -5.80 -3.93 -8.95
C GLU A 38 -6.10 -3.17 -10.26
N SER A 39 -6.39 -1.87 -10.17
CA SER A 39 -6.64 -1.00 -11.32
C SER A 39 -5.39 -0.24 -11.80
N GLY A 40 -4.21 -0.54 -11.28
CA GLY A 40 -2.95 0.13 -11.66
C GLY A 40 -2.86 1.59 -11.22
N ARG A 41 -3.73 2.03 -10.30
CA ARG A 41 -3.75 3.40 -9.78
C ARG A 41 -2.91 3.52 -8.51
N LEU A 42 -2.45 4.74 -8.25
CA LEU A 42 -1.82 5.08 -6.97
C LEU A 42 -2.83 4.95 -5.83
N THR A 43 -2.37 4.45 -4.69
CA THR A 43 -3.12 4.34 -3.45
C THR A 43 -2.99 5.61 -2.61
N GLU A 44 -3.76 5.66 -1.53
CA GLU A 44 -3.72 6.71 -0.51
C GLU A 44 -2.70 6.42 0.61
N ILE A 45 -1.74 5.49 0.41
CA ILE A 45 -0.79 5.05 1.44
C ILE A 45 0.02 6.19 2.06
N ASP A 46 0.39 7.21 1.27
CA ASP A 46 1.15 8.37 1.75
C ASP A 46 0.33 9.23 2.71
N SER A 47 -0.95 9.43 2.41
CA SER A 47 -1.87 10.21 3.24
C SER A 47 -2.32 9.46 4.49
N LEU A 48 -2.21 8.12 4.51
CA LEU A 48 -2.55 7.28 5.65
C LEU A 48 -1.31 6.92 6.48
N ASN A 49 -0.66 5.81 6.18
CA ASN A 49 0.49 5.32 6.95
C ASN A 49 1.73 6.21 6.75
N GLY A 50 1.92 6.80 5.56
CA GLY A 50 3.03 7.73 5.30
C GLY A 50 2.95 9.00 6.16
N ALA A 51 1.75 9.54 6.34
CA ALA A 51 1.49 10.66 7.23
C ALA A 51 1.80 10.28 8.68
N LEU A 52 1.34 9.12 9.14
CA LEU A 52 1.66 8.62 10.48
C LEU A 52 3.18 8.44 10.69
N VAL A 53 3.89 7.91 9.70
CA VAL A 53 5.36 7.76 9.71
C VAL A 53 6.05 9.12 9.84
N SER A 54 5.60 10.11 9.06
CA SER A 54 6.14 11.47 9.09
C SER A 54 5.95 12.12 10.47
N GLU A 55 4.77 11.96 11.04
CA GLU A 55 4.44 12.43 12.39
C GLU A 55 5.25 11.71 13.47
N ALA A 56 5.42 10.39 13.34
CA ALA A 56 6.23 9.61 14.26
C ALA A 56 7.70 10.06 14.24
N LYS A 57 8.25 10.32 13.04
CA LYS A 57 9.61 10.82 12.85
C LYS A 57 9.81 12.18 13.52
N ALA A 58 8.87 13.12 13.36
CA ALA A 58 8.93 14.43 14.01
C ALA A 58 8.94 14.34 15.55
N LEU A 59 8.34 13.29 16.10
CA LEU A 59 8.25 13.02 17.53
C LEU A 59 9.35 12.07 18.06
N ASN A 60 10.29 11.63 17.22
CA ASN A 60 11.28 10.60 17.54
C ASN A 60 10.66 9.29 18.06
N ILE A 61 9.52 8.87 17.49
CA ILE A 61 8.82 7.63 17.84
C ILE A 61 9.04 6.59 16.75
N SER A 62 9.50 5.40 17.14
CA SER A 62 9.65 4.28 16.22
C SER A 62 8.29 3.64 15.88
N VAL A 63 8.01 3.49 14.59
CA VAL A 63 6.78 2.86 14.05
C VAL A 63 7.10 1.84 12.94
N PRO A 64 7.93 0.82 13.21
CA PRO A 64 8.58 0.00 12.18
C PRO A 64 7.57 -0.73 11.27
N PHE A 65 6.44 -1.18 11.82
CA PHE A 65 5.40 -1.82 11.01
C PHE A 65 4.72 -0.87 10.03
N ASN A 66 4.50 0.39 10.41
CA ASN A 66 3.92 1.38 9.49
C ASN A 66 4.92 1.75 8.39
N GLN A 67 6.20 1.87 8.74
CA GLN A 67 7.28 2.09 7.78
C GLN A 67 7.33 0.96 6.75
N ALA A 68 7.38 -0.29 7.20
CA ALA A 68 7.39 -1.46 6.33
C ALA A 68 6.14 -1.53 5.44
N LEU A 69 4.95 -1.22 5.96
CA LEU A 69 3.72 -1.20 5.17
C LEU A 69 3.76 -0.16 4.04
N VAL A 70 4.25 1.05 4.33
CA VAL A 70 4.43 2.10 3.30
C VAL A 70 5.37 1.61 2.20
N GLU A 71 6.53 1.07 2.58
CA GLU A 71 7.54 0.58 1.63
C GLU A 71 7.01 -0.56 0.75
N MET A 72 6.32 -1.54 1.34
CA MET A 72 5.74 -2.67 0.60
C MET A 72 4.67 -2.23 -0.39
N VAL A 73 3.78 -1.31 0.01
CA VAL A 73 2.73 -0.81 -0.89
C VAL A 73 3.36 0.02 -2.02
N LYS A 74 4.34 0.87 -1.71
CA LYS A 74 5.08 1.65 -2.73
C LYS A 74 5.80 0.77 -3.74
N ALA A 75 6.45 -0.30 -3.27
CA ALA A 75 7.09 -1.27 -4.16
C ALA A 75 6.07 -1.96 -5.07
N LYS A 76 4.88 -2.30 -4.53
CA LYS A 76 3.79 -2.90 -5.32
C LYS A 76 3.21 -1.93 -6.34
N GLU A 77 2.98 -0.67 -5.97
CA GLU A 77 2.55 0.41 -6.88
C GLU A 77 3.52 0.57 -8.04
N PHE A 78 4.81 0.68 -7.74
CA PHE A 78 5.86 0.81 -8.75
C PHE A 78 5.85 -0.37 -9.73
N ALA A 79 5.88 -1.61 -9.21
CA ALA A 79 5.88 -2.81 -10.04
C ALA A 79 4.66 -2.88 -10.97
N LEU A 80 3.47 -2.54 -10.47
CA LEU A 80 2.26 -2.55 -11.27
C LEU A 80 2.26 -1.43 -12.32
N GLN A 81 2.67 -0.22 -11.96
CA GLN A 81 2.76 0.87 -12.92
C GLN A 81 3.71 0.55 -14.08
N GLN A 82 4.81 -0.16 -13.82
CA GLN A 82 5.70 -0.62 -14.89
C GLN A 82 5.00 -1.62 -15.82
N LEU A 83 4.27 -2.59 -15.26
CA LEU A 83 3.48 -3.55 -16.04
C LEU A 83 2.37 -2.90 -16.88
N PHE A 84 1.79 -1.79 -16.42
CA PHE A 84 0.77 -1.05 -17.17
C PHE A 84 1.35 -0.06 -18.20
N LYS A 85 2.59 0.39 -18.03
CA LYS A 85 3.28 1.29 -18.98
C LYS A 85 3.92 0.56 -20.15
N GLU A 86 4.50 -0.61 -19.89
CA GLU A 86 5.19 -1.38 -20.92
C GLU A 86 4.21 -2.28 -21.67
N PRO A 87 4.18 -2.25 -23.01
CA PRO A 87 3.41 -3.24 -23.76
C PRO A 87 3.94 -4.63 -23.43
N LYS A 88 3.03 -5.60 -23.23
CA LYS A 88 3.42 -6.99 -23.02
C LYS A 88 4.32 -7.44 -24.17
N VAL A 89 5.48 -7.99 -23.83
CA VAL A 89 6.40 -8.57 -24.81
C VAL A 89 5.70 -9.75 -25.49
N ASP A 90 5.55 -9.67 -26.81
CA ASP A 90 5.00 -10.73 -27.64
C ASP A 90 6.10 -11.75 -27.97
N TYR A 91 6.34 -12.67 -27.03
CA TYR A 91 7.38 -13.69 -27.15
C TYR A 91 7.13 -14.62 -28.35
N GLU A 92 5.88 -14.93 -28.69
CA GLU A 92 5.55 -15.76 -29.85
C GLU A 92 5.95 -15.09 -31.17
N LYS A 93 5.77 -13.77 -31.28
CA LYS A 93 6.27 -13.02 -32.43
C LYS A 93 7.81 -13.01 -32.47
N LEU A 94 8.47 -12.82 -31.33
CA LEU A 94 9.94 -12.82 -31.26
C LEU A 94 10.54 -14.17 -31.64
N GLU A 95 9.94 -15.28 -31.19
CA GLU A 95 10.37 -16.63 -31.59
C GLU A 95 10.17 -16.89 -33.08
N ARG A 96 9.03 -16.47 -33.66
CA ARG A 96 8.80 -16.59 -35.10
C ARG A 96 9.84 -15.83 -35.92
N LEU A 97 10.24 -14.64 -35.49
CA LEU A 97 11.29 -13.85 -36.15
C LEU A 97 12.66 -14.55 -36.07
N ALA A 98 13.04 -15.04 -34.89
CA ALA A 98 14.32 -15.71 -34.69
C ALA A 98 14.46 -17.00 -35.52
N LEU A 99 13.37 -17.73 -35.74
CA LEU A 99 13.36 -18.93 -36.57
C LEU A 99 13.38 -18.64 -38.08
N GLN A 100 13.01 -17.42 -38.50
CA GLN A 100 13.03 -16.99 -39.90
C GLN A 100 14.40 -16.45 -40.34
N GLU A 101 15.28 -16.11 -39.39
CA GLU A 101 16.65 -15.62 -39.66
C GLU A 101 17.70 -16.74 -39.76
N ASN A 102 17.30 -18.01 -39.63
CA ASN A 102 18.12 -19.22 -39.86
C ASN A 102 17.71 -19.94 -41.15
#